data_AF-A0A815GE89-F1
#
_entry.id   AF-A0A815GE89-F1
#
_cell.length_a   1.000
_cell.length_b   1.000
_cell.length_c   1.000
_cell.angle_alpha   90.00
_cell.angle_beta   90.00
_cell.angle_gamma   90.00
#
_symmetry.space_group_name_H-M   'P 1'
#
loop_
_entity.id
_entity.type
_entity.pdbx_description
1 polymer ?
#
loop_
_entity_poly.entity_id
_entity_poly.type
_entity_poly.pdbx_seq_one_letter_code
_entity_poly.pdbx_strand_id
1 'polypeptide(L)'
;MNGDAFVSSYFLNWYWWRELNSTFTTIPISPIIMKDGCSCGTQSDCIDSGGIYYSLNNHEIFAMPGLHIGCSVVETLLYSTFECLYNQTCIDLLLNYATSVYDQFTYGMNISAIDSSIGSRFKTNTMIQILADELFIEEWKINSSYSLFYSQCAPIYCSYKTQKDDYAIYIISKILGLYGGLTVSLRFIIPLITKIIYNSIKRCRNNRINPNE
;
A
#
# COMPACT_ATOMS: atom_id res chain seq x y z
N MET A 1 4.61 5.69 -3.99
CA MET A 1 3.34 4.95 -3.95
C MET A 1 3.44 3.90 -5.05
N ASN A 2 3.68 2.62 -4.73
CA ASN A 2 3.69 1.47 -5.69
C ASN A 2 4.19 0.16 -5.03
N GLY A 3 4.77 0.19 -3.82
CA GLY A 3 5.25 -1.02 -3.15
C GLY A 3 4.11 -1.88 -2.59
N ASP A 4 3.11 -1.24 -2.00
CA ASP A 4 2.00 -1.94 -1.34
C ASP A 4 1.08 -2.63 -2.35
N ALA A 5 0.96 -2.09 -3.57
CA ALA A 5 0.17 -2.70 -4.64
C ALA A 5 0.71 -4.08 -5.07
N PHE A 6 2.03 -4.32 -5.03
CA PHE A 6 2.63 -5.59 -5.40
C PHE A 6 2.54 -6.66 -4.30
N VAL A 7 2.49 -6.28 -3.02
CA VAL A 7 2.34 -7.24 -1.92
C VAL A 7 0.86 -7.58 -1.74
N SER A 8 -0.01 -6.58 -1.84
CA SER A 8 -1.46 -6.71 -1.67
C SER A 8 -2.17 -7.28 -2.90
N SER A 9 -1.51 -7.37 -4.06
CA SER A 9 -2.03 -8.11 -5.21
C SER A 9 -2.05 -9.63 -5.01
N TYR A 10 -1.22 -10.16 -4.09
CA TYR A 10 -1.09 -11.61 -3.93
C TYR A 10 -1.82 -12.15 -2.71
N PHE A 11 -1.83 -11.42 -1.58
CA PHE A 11 -2.43 -11.89 -0.34
C PHE A 11 -3.03 -10.72 0.44
N LEU A 12 -4.36 -10.66 0.49
CA LEU A 12 -5.08 -9.81 1.44
C LEU A 12 -5.24 -10.63 2.75
N ASN A 13 -4.95 -10.02 3.88
CA ASN A 13 -5.28 -10.59 5.19
C ASN A 13 -6.78 -10.85 5.27
N TRP A 14 -7.16 -11.96 5.90
CA TRP A 14 -8.57 -12.35 6.06
C TRP A 14 -9.33 -12.57 4.75
N TYR A 15 -8.62 -12.78 3.63
CA TYR A 15 -9.20 -13.20 2.36
C TYR A 15 -8.90 -14.68 2.11
N TRP A 16 -9.92 -15.53 2.24
CA TRP A 16 -9.81 -16.96 1.96
C TRP A 16 -10.58 -17.31 0.69
N TRP A 17 -9.89 -17.80 -0.34
CA TRP A 17 -10.56 -18.19 -1.58
C TRP A 17 -10.88 -19.69 -1.62
N ARG A 18 -12.14 -20.03 -1.91
CA ARG A 18 -12.56 -21.39 -2.20
C ARG A 18 -12.44 -21.66 -3.71
N GLU A 19 -11.66 -22.67 -4.08
CA GLU A 19 -11.63 -23.19 -5.44
C GLU A 19 -12.77 -24.22 -5.63
N LEU A 20 -13.57 -24.04 -6.68
CA LEU A 20 -14.53 -25.04 -7.13
C LEU A 20 -13.79 -25.93 -8.15
N ASN A 21 -13.32 -27.11 -7.72
CA ASN A 21 -12.76 -28.16 -8.59
C ASN A 21 -11.57 -27.73 -9.47
N SER A 22 -10.47 -27.27 -8.90
CA SER A 22 -9.21 -27.13 -9.64
C SER A 22 -8.17 -28.12 -9.13
N THR A 23 -7.61 -28.92 -10.05
CA THR A 23 -6.40 -29.74 -9.80
C THR A 23 -5.11 -28.90 -9.91
N PHE A 24 -5.23 -27.60 -10.17
CA PHE A 24 -4.09 -26.70 -10.42
C PHE A 24 -4.18 -25.46 -9.54
N THR A 25 -3.16 -25.23 -8.72
CA THR A 25 -2.96 -23.96 -8.03
C THR A 25 -2.61 -22.90 -9.08
N THR A 26 -3.54 -21.98 -9.34
CA THR A 26 -3.27 -20.83 -10.22
C THR A 26 -2.95 -19.59 -9.39
N ILE A 27 -1.89 -18.88 -9.74
CA ILE A 27 -1.59 -17.59 -9.12
C ILE A 27 -2.40 -16.54 -9.87
N PRO A 28 -3.31 -15.80 -9.21
CA PRO A 28 -4.05 -14.74 -9.87
C PRO A 28 -3.08 -13.65 -10.35
N ILE A 29 -3.17 -13.31 -11.64
CA ILE A 29 -2.36 -12.27 -12.29
C ILE A 29 -3.05 -10.91 -12.35
N SER A 30 -4.32 -10.86 -11.95
CA SER A 30 -5.15 -9.66 -11.92
C SER A 30 -5.42 -9.27 -10.47
N PRO A 31 -5.50 -7.97 -10.16
CA PRO A 31 -5.79 -7.53 -8.81
C PRO A 31 -7.23 -7.90 -8.43
N ILE A 32 -7.42 -8.20 -7.15
CA ILE A 32 -8.75 -8.42 -6.58
C ILE A 32 -9.57 -7.14 -6.75
N ILE A 33 -10.80 -7.30 -7.25
CA ILE A 33 -11.80 -6.25 -7.31
C ILE A 33 -12.72 -6.45 -6.10
N MET A 34 -12.70 -5.47 -5.20
CA MET A 34 -13.53 -5.40 -3.99
C MET A 34 -14.90 -4.83 -4.35
N LYS A 35 -15.81 -4.75 -3.37
CA LYS A 35 -17.13 -4.14 -3.55
C LYS A 35 -17.01 -2.72 -4.13
N ASP A 36 -18.00 -2.35 -4.94
CA ASP A 36 -18.08 -1.08 -5.66
C ASP A 36 -16.99 -0.84 -6.73
N GLY A 37 -16.23 -1.89 -7.10
CA GLY A 37 -15.23 -1.82 -8.16
C GLY A 37 -13.87 -1.29 -7.70
N CYS A 38 -13.66 -1.17 -6.37
CA CYS A 38 -12.38 -0.74 -5.81
C CYS A 38 -11.31 -1.81 -6.03
N SER A 39 -10.08 -1.40 -6.32
CA SER A 39 -8.96 -2.33 -6.48
C SER A 39 -7.65 -1.67 -6.07
N CYS A 40 -6.75 -2.43 -5.45
CA CYS A 40 -5.44 -1.96 -5.02
C CYS A 40 -4.50 -1.58 -6.17
N GLY A 41 -4.85 -1.94 -7.41
CA GLY A 41 -4.17 -1.45 -8.60
C GLY A 41 -4.58 -0.02 -8.99
N THR A 42 -5.72 0.49 -8.50
CA THR A 42 -6.28 1.80 -8.87
C THR A 42 -6.37 2.78 -7.70
N GLN A 43 -6.73 2.28 -6.51
CA GLN A 43 -6.94 3.05 -5.28
C GLN A 43 -6.27 2.33 -4.11
N SER A 44 -5.59 3.09 -3.24
CA SER A 44 -4.85 2.51 -2.10
C SER A 44 -5.65 2.42 -0.81
N ASP A 45 -6.80 3.07 -0.75
CA ASP A 45 -7.69 3.21 0.41
C ASP A 45 -8.88 2.24 0.36
N CYS A 46 -8.85 1.24 -0.53
CA CYS A 46 -9.89 0.23 -0.60
C CYS A 46 -9.93 -0.61 0.69
N ILE A 47 -11.10 -0.66 1.32
CA ILE A 47 -11.41 -1.53 2.47
C ILE A 47 -12.75 -2.23 2.20
N ASP A 48 -12.81 -3.51 2.49
CA ASP A 48 -14.03 -4.31 2.39
C ASP A 48 -14.10 -5.29 3.57
N SER A 49 -15.20 -6.03 3.66
CA SER A 49 -15.34 -7.11 4.65
C SER A 49 -14.32 -8.20 4.36
N GLY A 50 -13.77 -8.81 5.41
CA GLY A 50 -12.94 -10.01 5.31
C GLY A 50 -13.79 -11.26 5.43
N GLY A 51 -13.34 -12.37 4.87
CA GLY A 51 -14.11 -13.60 4.85
C GLY A 51 -13.72 -14.59 3.76
N ILE A 52 -14.68 -15.45 3.40
CA ILE A 52 -14.51 -16.51 2.42
C ILE A 52 -15.11 -16.06 1.10
N TYR A 53 -14.36 -16.18 0.01
CA TYR A 53 -14.72 -15.73 -1.33
C TYR A 53 -14.60 -16.87 -2.35
N TYR A 54 -15.37 -16.82 -3.43
CA TYR A 54 -15.17 -17.69 -4.58
C TYR A 54 -13.97 -17.21 -5.41
N SER A 55 -13.07 -18.12 -5.79
CA SER A 55 -11.87 -17.79 -6.57
C SER A 55 -12.18 -17.21 -7.98
N LEU A 56 -13.26 -17.63 -8.62
CA LEU A 56 -13.54 -17.30 -10.03
C LEU A 56 -14.15 -15.90 -10.26
N ASN A 57 -14.86 -15.36 -9.27
CA ASN A 57 -15.61 -14.12 -9.42
C ASN A 57 -15.49 -13.19 -8.19
N ASN A 58 -14.62 -13.53 -7.23
CA ASN A 58 -14.48 -12.84 -5.94
C ASN A 58 -15.80 -12.59 -5.23
N HIS A 59 -16.81 -13.43 -5.47
CA HIS A 59 -18.09 -13.29 -4.82
C HIS A 59 -17.97 -13.77 -3.38
N GLU A 60 -18.43 -12.94 -2.45
CA GLU A 60 -18.45 -13.27 -1.02
C GLU A 60 -19.34 -14.49 -0.75
N ILE A 61 -18.77 -15.52 -0.17
CA ILE A 61 -19.51 -16.67 0.37
C ILE A 61 -19.99 -16.34 1.77
N PHE A 62 -19.10 -15.75 2.57
CA PHE A 62 -19.36 -15.40 3.95
C PHE A 62 -18.44 -14.28 4.40
N ALA A 63 -19.01 -13.14 4.80
CA ALA A 63 -18.32 -12.11 5.55
C ALA A 63 -18.12 -12.56 7.00
N MET A 64 -16.87 -12.55 7.46
CA MET A 64 -16.55 -12.77 8.86
C MET A 64 -16.75 -11.48 9.66
N PRO A 65 -17.59 -11.50 10.71
CA PRO A 65 -17.81 -10.32 11.54
C PRO A 65 -16.50 -9.75 12.08
N GLY A 66 -16.32 -8.45 11.86
CA GLY A 66 -15.20 -7.70 12.40
C GLY A 66 -13.89 -7.85 11.64
N LEU A 67 -13.77 -8.71 10.64
CA LEU A 67 -12.56 -8.81 9.82
C LEU A 67 -12.67 -7.91 8.58
N HIS A 68 -11.55 -7.30 8.20
CA HIS A 68 -11.47 -6.40 7.05
C HIS A 68 -10.29 -6.74 6.15
N ILE A 69 -10.51 -6.66 4.84
CA ILE A 69 -9.48 -6.79 3.81
C ILE A 69 -9.22 -5.42 3.18
N GLY A 70 -8.02 -5.22 2.65
CA GLY A 70 -7.71 -4.01 1.88
C GLY A 70 -6.26 -3.91 1.46
N CYS A 71 -5.90 -2.79 0.85
CA CYS A 71 -4.62 -2.65 0.15
C CYS A 71 -3.40 -2.54 1.05
N SER A 72 -3.60 -2.33 2.35
CA SER A 72 -2.55 -2.41 3.36
C SER A 72 -2.93 -3.48 4.37
N VAL A 73 -2.11 -4.54 4.42
CA VAL A 73 -2.31 -5.67 5.33
C VAL A 73 -2.29 -5.22 6.78
N VAL A 74 -1.38 -4.29 7.10
CA VAL A 74 -1.24 -3.75 8.46
C VAL A 74 -2.43 -2.88 8.81
N GLU A 75 -2.83 -1.99 7.91
CA GLU A 75 -3.94 -1.06 8.16
C GLU A 75 -5.25 -1.81 8.38
N THR A 76 -5.55 -2.78 7.52
CA THR A 76 -6.80 -3.54 7.62
C THR A 76 -6.78 -4.57 8.74
N LEU A 77 -5.61 -5.09 9.13
CA LEU A 77 -5.45 -5.84 10.38
C LEU A 77 -5.76 -4.95 11.59
N LEU A 78 -5.16 -3.76 11.67
CA LEU A 78 -5.38 -2.84 12.77
C LEU A 78 -6.85 -2.38 12.83
N TYR A 79 -7.48 -2.16 11.68
CA TYR A 79 -8.89 -1.80 11.55
C TYR A 79 -9.87 -2.95 11.90
N SER A 80 -9.42 -4.21 11.84
CA SER A 80 -10.23 -5.37 12.20
C SER A 80 -10.47 -5.48 13.71
N THR A 81 -11.39 -6.37 14.10
CA THR A 81 -11.72 -6.75 15.48
C THR A 81 -11.66 -8.29 15.60
N PHE A 82 -11.72 -8.81 16.83
CA PHE A 82 -11.71 -10.26 17.10
C PHE A 82 -13.11 -10.85 17.32
N GLU A 83 -14.17 -10.20 16.85
CA GLU A 83 -15.56 -10.61 17.09
C GLU A 83 -15.84 -12.07 16.71
N CYS A 84 -15.36 -12.52 15.55
CA CYS A 84 -15.51 -13.90 15.09
C CYS A 84 -14.95 -14.95 16.08
N LEU A 85 -13.89 -14.63 16.83
CA LEU A 85 -13.26 -15.57 17.76
C LEU A 85 -14.14 -15.90 18.99
N TYR A 86 -15.14 -15.07 19.27
CA TYR A 86 -16.09 -15.25 20.37
C TYR A 86 -17.42 -15.82 19.92
N ASN A 87 -17.56 -16.18 18.63
CA ASN A 87 -18.78 -16.69 18.04
C ASN A 87 -18.58 -18.10 17.51
N GLN A 88 -19.22 -19.09 18.14
CA GLN A 88 -19.07 -20.51 17.76
C GLN A 88 -19.47 -20.75 16.30
N THR A 89 -20.54 -20.12 15.82
CA THR A 89 -20.96 -20.25 14.41
C THR A 89 -19.89 -19.75 13.45
N CYS A 90 -19.18 -18.68 13.80
CA CYS A 90 -18.09 -18.17 12.97
C CYS A 90 -16.89 -19.14 12.96
N ILE A 91 -16.52 -19.68 14.12
CA ILE A 91 -15.48 -20.70 14.26
C ILE A 91 -15.84 -21.96 13.47
N ASP A 92 -17.07 -22.46 13.58
CA ASP A 92 -17.54 -23.64 12.87
C ASP A 92 -17.44 -23.45 11.35
N LEU A 93 -17.79 -22.26 10.84
CA LEU A 93 -17.65 -21.93 9.42
C LEU A 93 -16.19 -21.93 8.96
N LEU A 94 -15.28 -21.37 9.77
CA LEU A 94 -13.84 -21.38 9.49
C LEU A 94 -13.28 -22.81 9.48
N LEU A 95 -13.67 -23.64 10.44
CA LEU A 95 -13.27 -25.05 10.52
C LEU A 95 -13.80 -25.88 9.35
N ASN A 96 -15.06 -25.64 8.95
CA ASN A 96 -15.65 -26.28 7.78
C ASN A 96 -14.90 -25.90 6.50
N TYR A 97 -14.53 -24.63 6.36
CA TYR A 97 -13.67 -24.20 5.24
C TYR A 97 -12.31 -24.88 5.29
N ALA A 98 -11.62 -24.85 6.43
CA ALA A 98 -10.30 -25.46 6.58
C ALA A 98 -10.33 -26.96 6.29
N THR A 99 -11.36 -27.69 6.73
CA THR A 99 -11.54 -29.12 6.45
C THR A 99 -11.79 -29.38 4.97
N SER A 100 -12.57 -28.51 4.31
CA SER A 100 -12.83 -28.66 2.86
C SER A 100 -11.59 -28.45 1.99
N VAL A 101 -10.58 -27.71 2.48
CA VAL A 101 -9.35 -27.41 1.74
C VAL A 101 -8.20 -28.33 2.16
N TYR A 102 -8.13 -28.70 3.44
CA TYR A 102 -7.02 -29.43 4.04
C TYR A 102 -7.54 -30.65 4.83
N ASP A 103 -8.01 -31.66 4.09
CA ASP A 103 -8.66 -32.89 4.59
C ASP A 103 -7.87 -33.63 5.70
N GLN A 104 -6.55 -33.45 5.76
CA GLN A 104 -5.67 -34.10 6.76
C GLN A 104 -5.32 -33.22 7.98
N PHE A 105 -5.52 -31.90 7.91
CA PHE A 105 -5.02 -30.98 8.95
C PHE A 105 -6.03 -30.73 10.07
N THR A 106 -7.33 -30.89 9.79
CA THR A 106 -8.42 -30.59 10.74
C THR A 106 -9.02 -31.82 11.41
N TYR A 107 -8.63 -33.03 11.01
CA TYR A 107 -9.16 -34.27 11.57
C TYR A 107 -8.79 -34.39 13.06
N GLY A 108 -9.78 -34.18 13.93
CA GLY A 108 -9.62 -34.24 15.39
C GLY A 108 -9.34 -32.91 16.10
N MET A 109 -9.36 -31.76 15.40
CA MET A 109 -9.31 -30.46 16.07
C MET A 109 -10.66 -30.14 16.71
N ASN A 110 -10.68 -30.08 18.05
CA ASN A 110 -11.82 -29.57 18.81
C ASN A 110 -11.54 -28.12 19.21
N ILE A 111 -11.92 -27.18 18.33
CA ILE A 111 -11.75 -25.74 18.56
C ILE A 111 -13.12 -25.15 18.87
N SER A 112 -13.23 -24.51 20.04
CA SER A 112 -14.42 -23.77 20.45
C SER A 112 -14.13 -22.28 20.45
N ALA A 113 -15.18 -21.48 20.28
CA ALA A 113 -15.11 -20.04 20.45
C ALA A 113 -14.69 -19.67 21.87
N ILE A 114 -14.03 -18.52 21.98
CA ILE A 114 -13.65 -17.94 23.26
C ILE A 114 -14.92 -17.59 24.02
N ASP A 115 -14.94 -17.92 25.31
CA ASP A 115 -16.08 -17.66 26.18
C ASP A 115 -16.30 -16.15 26.37
N SER A 116 -17.36 -15.64 25.77
CA SER A 116 -17.77 -14.24 25.88
C SER A 116 -18.34 -13.86 27.25
N SER A 117 -18.62 -14.84 28.11
CA SER A 117 -19.09 -14.61 29.49
C SER A 117 -17.95 -14.27 30.44
N ILE A 118 -16.70 -14.59 30.08
CA ILE A 118 -15.52 -14.21 30.85
C ILE A 118 -15.27 -12.72 30.64
N GLY A 119 -15.34 -11.95 31.73
CA GLY A 119 -15.10 -10.52 31.71
C GLY A 119 -13.70 -10.18 31.19
N SER A 120 -13.64 -9.37 30.14
CA SER A 120 -12.40 -8.79 29.60
C SER A 120 -12.42 -7.27 29.75
N ARG A 121 -11.23 -6.65 29.82
CA ARG A 121 -11.08 -5.19 29.77
C ARG A 121 -11.64 -4.61 28.46
N PHE A 122 -11.57 -5.38 27.39
CA PHE A 122 -11.97 -4.95 26.05
C PHE A 122 -13.21 -5.70 25.59
N LYS A 123 -14.09 -4.99 24.87
CA LYS A 123 -15.25 -5.59 24.21
C LYS A 123 -14.78 -6.39 22.99
N THR A 124 -15.58 -7.38 22.57
CA THR A 124 -15.27 -8.23 21.41
C THR A 124 -15.19 -7.45 20.09
N ASN A 125 -15.92 -6.34 19.98
CA ASN A 125 -15.89 -5.42 18.83
C ASN A 125 -14.84 -4.30 18.97
N THR A 126 -13.87 -4.44 19.89
CA THR A 126 -12.76 -3.50 20.01
C THR A 126 -11.80 -3.70 18.84
N MET A 127 -11.41 -2.60 18.21
CA MET A 127 -10.46 -2.57 17.10
C MET A 127 -9.08 -3.07 17.57
N ILE A 128 -8.42 -3.90 16.75
CA ILE A 128 -7.10 -4.47 17.03
C ILE A 128 -6.07 -3.37 17.25
N GLN A 129 -6.20 -2.23 16.57
CA GLN A 129 -5.39 -1.04 16.84
C GLN A 129 -5.40 -0.65 18.31
N ILE A 130 -6.58 -0.54 18.93
CA ILE A 130 -6.72 -0.16 20.34
C ILE A 130 -6.06 -1.23 21.23
N LEU A 131 -6.22 -2.51 20.89
CA LEU A 131 -5.57 -3.60 21.61
C LEU A 131 -4.04 -3.51 21.52
N ALA A 132 -3.51 -3.21 20.33
CA ALA A 132 -2.07 -3.09 20.08
C ALA A 132 -1.46 -1.86 20.76
N ASP A 133 -2.14 -0.71 20.67
CA ASP A 133 -1.71 0.55 21.31
C ASP A 133 -1.59 0.38 22.82
N GLU A 134 -2.51 -0.37 23.41
CA GLU A 134 -2.56 -0.66 24.83
C GLU A 134 -1.68 -1.83 25.27
N LEU A 135 -1.18 -2.65 24.33
CA LEU A 135 -0.33 -3.81 24.62
C LEU A 135 1.06 -3.39 25.10
N PHE A 136 1.55 -2.23 24.60
CA PHE A 136 2.85 -1.66 24.93
C PHE A 136 2.81 -0.73 26.15
N ILE A 137 1.65 -0.57 26.79
CA ILE A 137 1.50 0.26 27.98
C ILE A 137 1.71 -0.62 29.21
N GLU A 138 2.96 -0.67 29.70
CA GLU A 138 3.35 -1.49 30.85
C GLU A 138 2.90 -0.88 32.19
N GLU A 139 2.98 0.44 32.35
CA GLU A 139 2.49 1.16 33.55
C GLU A 139 2.07 2.61 33.24
N TRP A 140 0.89 3.03 33.71
CA TRP A 140 0.49 4.44 33.75
C TRP A 140 1.04 5.12 35.01
N LYS A 141 2.29 5.61 34.99
CA LYS A 141 2.82 6.42 36.11
C LYS A 141 2.47 7.90 35.99
N ILE A 142 1.30 8.24 36.51
CA ILE A 142 0.74 9.62 36.54
C ILE A 142 1.58 10.57 37.41
N ASN A 143 2.43 10.04 38.31
CA ASN A 143 3.21 10.83 39.27
C ASN A 143 4.72 10.84 39.00
N SER A 144 5.13 10.74 37.73
CA SER A 144 6.54 10.79 37.34
C SER A 144 7.00 12.24 37.15
N SER A 145 7.78 12.75 38.10
CA SER A 145 8.47 14.03 37.91
C SER A 145 9.67 13.84 36.96
N TYR A 146 9.53 14.29 35.72
CA TYR A 146 10.61 14.24 34.72
C TYR A 146 11.67 15.35 34.88
N SER A 147 11.61 16.14 35.96
CA SER A 147 12.54 17.24 36.23
C SER A 147 14.00 16.80 36.21
N LEU A 148 14.30 15.61 36.73
CA LEU A 148 15.65 15.06 36.79
C LEU A 148 16.16 14.66 35.39
N PHE A 149 15.30 14.04 34.58
CA PHE A 149 15.60 13.73 33.18
C PHE A 149 15.85 15.01 32.37
N TYR A 150 14.97 16.01 32.47
CA TYR A 150 15.17 17.30 31.79
C TYR A 150 16.41 18.05 32.29
N SER A 151 16.76 17.95 33.57
CA SER A 151 17.99 18.55 34.10
C SER A 151 19.27 17.89 33.57
N GLN A 152 19.22 16.58 33.29
CA GLN A 152 20.35 15.85 32.71
C GLN A 152 20.42 16.01 31.19
N CYS A 153 19.28 16.10 30.53
CA CYS A 153 19.18 16.27 29.08
C CYS A 153 19.16 17.73 28.63
N ALA A 154 19.20 18.71 29.55
CA ALA A 154 19.38 20.11 29.22
C ALA A 154 20.81 20.31 28.68
N PRO A 155 20.98 20.53 27.37
CA PRO A 155 22.31 20.66 26.81
C PRO A 155 22.96 21.93 27.37
N ILE A 156 24.16 21.79 27.95
CA ILE A 156 24.95 22.94 28.42
C ILE A 156 25.35 23.83 27.22
N TYR A 157 25.45 23.24 26.03
CA TYR A 157 25.80 23.92 24.79
C TYR A 157 24.95 23.37 23.65
N CYS A 158 24.30 24.26 22.89
CA CYS A 158 23.58 23.87 21.68
C CYS A 158 24.57 23.62 20.53
N SER A 159 24.61 22.39 20.01
CA SER A 159 25.31 22.08 18.76
C SER A 159 24.33 22.17 17.61
N TYR A 160 24.50 23.17 16.74
CA TYR A 160 23.79 23.23 15.47
C TYR A 160 24.63 22.52 14.42
N LYS A 161 24.03 21.56 13.73
CA LYS A 161 24.67 20.85 12.62
C LYS A 161 24.56 21.73 11.39
N THR A 162 25.62 22.45 11.04
CA THR A 162 25.70 23.07 9.71
C THR A 162 25.90 21.95 8.69
N GLN A 163 24.84 21.54 8.00
CA GLN A 163 24.98 20.72 6.79
C GLN A 163 25.80 21.53 5.79
N LYS A 164 27.07 21.16 5.60
CA LYS A 164 27.83 21.58 4.44
C LYS A 164 27.43 20.66 3.31
N ASP A 165 26.59 21.16 2.42
CA ASP A 165 26.34 20.51 1.15
C ASP A 165 27.66 20.44 0.35
N ASP A 166 27.94 19.30 -0.27
CA ASP A 166 29.11 19.10 -1.14
C ASP A 166 28.96 19.89 -2.45
N TYR A 167 29.14 21.21 -2.33
CA TYR A 167 28.97 22.20 -3.40
C TYR A 167 29.82 21.88 -4.63
N ALA A 168 30.97 21.22 -4.45
CA ALA A 168 31.87 20.87 -5.54
C ALA A 168 31.22 19.89 -6.54
N ILE A 169 30.62 18.79 -6.05
CA ILE A 169 29.99 17.78 -6.90
C ILE A 169 28.76 18.37 -7.61
N TYR A 170 27.99 19.21 -6.91
CA TYR A 170 26.85 19.91 -7.47
C TYR A 170 27.24 20.84 -8.63
N ILE A 171 28.28 21.67 -8.44
CA ILE A 171 28.76 22.60 -9.47
C ILE A 171 29.28 21.85 -10.70
N ILE A 172 30.08 20.79 -10.50
CA ILE A 172 30.61 19.97 -11.60
C ILE A 172 29.47 19.33 -12.39
N SER A 173 28.48 18.76 -11.71
CA SER A 173 27.32 18.12 -12.34
C SER A 173 26.51 19.11 -13.17
N LYS A 174 26.37 20.36 -12.69
CA LYS A 174 25.69 21.43 -13.43
C LYS A 174 26.45 21.84 -14.69
N ILE A 175 27.78 21.97 -14.63
CA ILE A 175 28.61 22.32 -15.80
C ILE A 175 28.52 21.22 -16.87
N LEU A 176 28.66 19.95 -16.46
CA LEU A 176 28.57 18.81 -17.37
C LEU A 176 27.19 18.69 -18.00
N GLY A 177 26.12 18.87 -17.20
CA GLY A 177 24.75 18.87 -17.70
C GLY A 177 24.48 20.01 -18.69
N LEU A 178 25.01 21.20 -18.45
CA LEU A 178 24.84 22.36 -19.32
C LEU A 178 25.61 22.18 -20.64
N TYR A 179 26.85 21.69 -20.60
CA TYR A 179 27.63 21.41 -21.80
C TYR A 179 27.01 20.29 -22.65
N GLY A 180 26.61 19.19 -22.01
CA GLY A 180 25.98 18.05 -22.67
C GLY A 180 24.63 18.43 -23.28
N GLY A 181 23.77 19.10 -22.50
CA GLY A 181 22.47 19.57 -22.96
C GLY A 181 22.58 20.54 -24.13
N LEU A 182 23.44 21.56 -24.02
CA LEU A 182 23.61 22.56 -25.08
C LEU A 182 24.09 21.93 -26.40
N THR A 183 25.04 21.00 -26.33
CA THR A 183 25.59 20.33 -27.52
C THR A 183 24.53 19.49 -28.23
N VAL A 184 23.74 18.73 -27.47
CA VAL A 184 22.66 17.90 -28.03
C VAL A 184 21.55 18.80 -28.60
N SER A 185 21.11 19.80 -27.85
CA SER A 185 20.06 20.73 -28.29
C SER A 185 20.45 21.47 -29.58
N LEU A 186 21.68 21.98 -29.70
CA LEU A 186 22.13 22.65 -30.92
C LEU A 186 22.10 21.72 -32.13
N ARG A 187 22.51 20.45 -31.98
CA ARG A 187 22.47 19.47 -33.09
C ARG A 187 21.07 19.25 -33.64
N PHE A 188 20.03 19.32 -32.81
CA PHE A 188 18.63 19.23 -33.24
C PHE A 188 18.10 20.56 -33.78
N ILE A 189 18.44 21.69 -33.16
CA ILE A 189 17.91 23.01 -33.51
C ILE A 189 18.51 23.52 -34.83
N ILE A 190 19.79 23.32 -35.09
CA ILE A 190 20.48 23.81 -36.30
C ILE A 190 19.81 23.34 -37.60
N PRO A 191 19.53 22.04 -37.85
CA PRO A 191 18.89 21.60 -39.09
C PRO A 191 17.45 22.13 -39.25
N LEU A 192 16.74 22.35 -38.14
CA LEU A 192 15.42 22.98 -38.16
C LEU A 192 15.52 24.44 -38.62
N ILE A 193 16.42 25.21 -38.00
CA ILE A 193 16.64 26.62 -38.36
C ILE A 193 17.09 26.75 -39.81
N THR A 194 18.06 25.94 -40.28
CA THR A 194 18.54 26.01 -41.66
C THR A 194 17.44 25.68 -42.67
N LYS A 195 16.59 24.69 -42.40
CA LYS A 195 15.43 24.36 -43.24
C LYS A 195 14.41 25.50 -43.30
N ILE A 196 14.13 26.14 -42.16
CA ILE A 196 13.21 27.30 -42.07
C ILE A 196 13.77 28.47 -42.89
N ILE A 197 15.06 28.82 -42.70
CA ILE A 197 15.71 29.91 -43.43
C ILE A 197 15.71 29.63 -44.93
N TYR A 198 16.09 28.41 -45.34
CA TYR A 198 16.10 28.02 -46.75
C TYR A 198 14.71 28.14 -47.40
N ASN A 199 13.67 27.66 -46.71
CA ASN A 199 12.29 27.74 -47.21
C ASN A 199 11.80 29.19 -47.29
N SER A 200 12.14 30.04 -46.32
CA SER A 200 11.80 31.46 -46.34
C SER A 200 12.46 32.20 -47.50
N ILE A 201 13.75 31.96 -47.75
CA ILE A 201 14.47 32.55 -48.89
C ILE A 201 13.88 32.06 -50.23
N LYS A 202 13.58 30.75 -50.34
CA LYS A 202 12.93 30.18 -51.53
C LYS A 202 11.55 30.80 -51.78
N ARG A 203 10.74 31.00 -50.73
CA ARG A 203 9.42 31.62 -50.82
C ARG A 203 9.51 33.10 -51.23
N CYS A 204 10.46 33.85 -50.67
CA CYS A 204 10.72 35.23 -51.09
C CYS A 204 11.20 35.34 -52.54
N ARG A 205 12.04 34.39 -53.02
CA ARG A 205 12.45 34.34 -54.42
C ARG A 205 11.28 34.00 -55.36
N ASN A 206 10.42 33.06 -55.00
CA ASN A 206 9.28 32.67 -55.84
C ASN A 206 8.26 33.83 -55.97
N ASN A 207 7.99 34.56 -54.88
CA ASN A 207 7.13 35.75 -54.90
C ASN A 207 7.72 36.94 -55.69
N ARG A 208 9.03 36.96 -55.98
CA ARG A 208 9.63 37.98 -56.87
C ARG A 208 9.57 37.60 -58.35
N ILE A 209 9.43 36.31 -58.68
CA ILE A 209 9.46 35.82 -60.07
C ILE A 209 8.06 35.78 -60.70
N ASN A 210 6.99 35.58 -59.91
CA ASN A 210 5.60 35.76 -60.36
C ASN A 210 4.93 36.87 -59.54
N PRO A 211 4.99 38.15 -59.99
CA PRO A 211 4.36 39.24 -59.26
C PRO A 211 2.84 39.22 -59.34
N ASN A 212 2.24 38.67 -60.41
CA ASN A 212 0.79 38.53 -60.58
C ASN A 212 0.52 37.50 -61.69
N GLU A 213 -0.21 36.45 -61.36
CA GLU A 213 -1.29 35.91 -62.21
C GLU A 213 -2.55 35.90 -61.34
#